data_AF-A0A3N3DPF6-F1
#
_entry.id   AF-A0A3N3DPF6-F1
#
_cell.length_a   1.000
_cell.length_b   1.000
_cell.length_c   1.000
_cell.angle_alpha   90.00
_cell.angle_beta   90.00
_cell.angle_gamma   90.00
#
_symmetry.space_group_name_H-M   'P 1'
#
loop_
_entity.id
_entity.type
_entity.pdbx_description
1 polymer ?
#
loop_
_entity_poly.entity_id
_entity_poly.type
_entity_poly.pdbx_seq_one_letter_code
_entity_poly.pdbx_strand_id
1 'polypeptide(L)'
;IENVPNIRIVKDEMAISTIIMSSDIVLSYESTTALEAWLCGKQTALLNPSGENFGYEREDYFRGQPNYKSAQEWNSNLKSFILSGGILPGFSEYKEIRNEIISNVIGYDDGLNHVRAGNYIISLLSKNNATNKMNFSKKYLYSSAIKYVYFYLASKFGCEISSKNEKYVWNDQVCQSFSQKRMLQQENYYLSNNYSMEFLKSIV
;
A
#
# COMPACT_ATOMS: atom_id res chain seq x y z
N ILE A 1 -11.89 15.87 20.19
CA ILE A 1 -10.49 15.44 20.49
C ILE A 1 -9.52 16.58 20.14
N GLU A 2 -9.99 17.82 20.05
CA GLU A 2 -9.15 18.91 19.54
C GLU A 2 -8.40 19.55 20.73
N ASN A 3 -7.07 19.52 20.65
CA ASN A 3 -6.06 19.96 21.63
C ASN A 3 -5.74 19.03 22.80
N VAL A 4 -5.07 17.91 22.49
CA VAL A 4 -4.20 17.23 23.46
C VAL A 4 -2.74 17.48 23.04
N PRO A 5 -1.87 18.04 23.91
CA PRO A 5 -0.54 18.55 23.51
C PRO A 5 0.43 17.48 22.98
N ASN A 6 0.20 16.20 23.31
CA ASN A 6 1.01 15.06 22.87
C ASN A 6 0.36 14.26 21.72
N ILE A 7 -0.70 14.78 21.10
CA ILE A 7 -1.38 14.12 19.99
C ILE A 7 -1.32 15.03 18.77
N ARG A 8 -0.71 14.53 17.70
CA ARG A 8 -0.76 15.16 16.39
C ARG A 8 -1.72 14.37 15.50
N ILE A 9 -2.81 15.01 15.12
CA ILE A 9 -3.73 14.48 14.10
C ILE A 9 -3.17 14.89 12.75
N VAL A 10 -2.99 13.93 11.85
CA VAL A 10 -2.50 14.14 10.49
C VAL A 10 -3.58 13.64 9.55
N LYS A 11 -4.09 14.52 8.70
CA LYS A 11 -5.07 14.23 7.66
C LYS A 11 -4.59 14.83 6.36
N ASP A 12 -4.10 13.97 5.47
CA ASP A 12 -3.66 14.31 4.11
C ASP A 12 -2.44 15.26 4.00
N GLU A 13 -1.83 15.70 5.11
CA GLU A 13 -0.65 16.58 5.04
C GLU A 13 0.66 15.82 4.76
N MET A 14 0.70 14.51 5.02
CA MET A 14 1.89 13.68 4.88
C MET A 14 1.55 12.31 4.28
N ALA A 15 2.49 11.77 3.49
CA ALA A 15 2.38 10.40 3.02
C ALA A 15 2.45 9.41 4.19
N ILE A 16 1.62 8.37 4.16
CA ILE A 16 1.56 7.35 5.21
C ILE A 16 2.92 6.69 5.48
N SER A 17 3.74 6.50 4.43
CA SER A 17 5.09 5.96 4.56
C SER A 17 6.01 6.86 5.40
N THR A 18 5.86 8.18 5.32
CA THR A 18 6.62 9.12 6.16
C THR A 18 6.23 8.97 7.62
N ILE A 19 4.94 8.83 7.89
CA ILE A 19 4.40 8.62 9.25
C ILE A 19 4.97 7.31 9.80
N ILE A 20 4.84 6.19 9.08
CA ILE A 20 5.37 4.88 9.47
C ILE A 20 6.87 4.95 9.76
N MET A 21 7.66 5.54 8.85
CA MET A 21 9.11 5.64 9.03
C MET A 21 9.51 6.46 10.26
N SER A 22 8.72 7.48 10.60
CA SER A 22 8.93 8.32 11.79
C SER A 22 8.42 7.70 13.10
N SER A 23 7.66 6.60 13.03
CA SER A 23 7.10 5.93 14.20
C SER A 23 8.01 4.83 14.72
N ASP A 24 7.94 4.56 16.03
CA ASP A 24 8.56 3.38 16.66
C ASP A 24 7.63 2.17 16.62
N ILE A 25 6.32 2.40 16.82
CA ILE A 25 5.28 1.38 16.82
C ILE A 25 4.08 1.90 16.01
N VAL A 26 3.41 1.00 15.30
CA VAL A 26 2.13 1.27 14.62
C VAL A 26 1.02 0.47 15.32
N LEU A 27 0.07 1.18 15.93
CA LEU A 27 -1.12 0.57 16.52
C LEU A 27 -2.31 0.73 15.57
N SER A 28 -3.06 -0.34 15.35
CA SER A 28 -4.26 -0.30 14.50
C SER A 28 -5.39 -1.14 15.09
N TYR A 29 -6.62 -0.99 14.60
CA TYR A 29 -7.70 -1.93 14.89
C TYR A 29 -7.60 -3.14 13.95
N GLU A 30 -7.59 -2.85 12.65
CA GLU A 30 -7.29 -3.75 11.54
C GLU A 30 -6.83 -2.83 10.39
N SER A 31 -5.67 -3.09 9.79
CA SER A 31 -5.18 -2.28 8.68
C SER A 31 -4.21 -3.05 7.80
N THR A 32 -4.38 -2.92 6.49
CA THR A 32 -3.40 -3.44 5.51
C THR A 32 -2.06 -2.72 5.66
N THR A 33 -2.05 -1.48 6.17
CA THR A 33 -0.86 -0.65 6.45
C THR A 33 0.15 -1.32 7.38
N ALA A 34 -0.27 -2.37 8.12
CA ALA A 34 0.65 -3.18 8.90
C ALA A 34 1.73 -3.84 8.02
N LEU A 35 1.39 -4.26 6.80
CA LEU A 35 2.36 -4.84 5.87
C LEU A 35 3.44 -3.84 5.49
N GLU A 36 3.07 -2.60 5.12
CA GLU A 36 4.02 -1.54 4.82
C GLU A 36 4.90 -1.19 6.03
N ALA A 37 4.34 -1.26 7.23
CA ALA A 37 5.09 -1.07 8.47
C ALA A 37 6.13 -2.19 8.69
N TRP A 38 5.79 -3.45 8.43
CA TRP A 38 6.74 -4.58 8.51
C TRP A 38 7.88 -4.44 7.51
N LEU A 39 7.59 -4.03 6.27
CA LEU A 39 8.61 -3.75 5.25
C LEU A 39 9.54 -2.59 5.65
N CYS A 40 9.05 -1.67 6.47
CA CYS A 40 9.86 -0.59 7.07
C CYS A 40 10.57 -1.01 8.36
N GLY A 41 10.51 -2.28 8.75
CA GLY A 41 11.08 -2.80 10.00
C GLY A 41 10.39 -2.28 11.26
N LYS A 42 9.14 -1.81 11.15
CA LYS A 42 8.38 -1.25 12.27
C LYS A 42 7.57 -2.31 12.98
N GLN A 43 7.49 -2.17 14.29
CA GLN A 43 6.69 -3.05 15.14
C GLN A 43 5.24 -2.62 15.10
N THR A 44 4.34 -3.58 15.08
CA THR A 44 2.91 -3.31 14.92
C THR A 44 2.10 -4.10 15.94
N ALA A 45 0.92 -3.59 16.30
CA ALA A 45 -0.02 -4.27 17.18
C ALA A 45 -1.46 -3.93 16.85
N LEU A 46 -2.37 -4.79 17.31
CA LEU A 46 -3.79 -4.55 17.26
C LEU A 46 -4.30 -4.06 18.63
N LEU A 47 -5.23 -3.12 18.60
CA LEU A 47 -6.07 -2.78 19.74
C LEU A 47 -7.51 -3.19 19.42
N ASN A 48 -7.84 -4.47 19.63
CA ASN A 48 -9.15 -5.02 19.32
C ASN A 48 -9.75 -5.81 20.50
N PRO A 49 -10.72 -5.21 21.24
CA PRO A 49 -11.40 -5.88 22.35
C PRO A 49 -12.14 -7.15 21.95
N SER A 50 -12.60 -7.24 20.70
CA SER A 50 -13.35 -8.39 20.17
C SER A 50 -12.45 -9.56 19.78
N GLY A 51 -11.13 -9.41 19.89
CA GLY A 51 -10.18 -10.45 19.49
C GLY A 51 -9.86 -10.42 18.00
N GLU A 52 -9.39 -11.55 17.49
CA GLU A 52 -8.99 -11.73 16.08
C GLU A 52 -10.11 -12.36 15.23
N ASN A 53 -11.28 -12.63 15.82
CA ASN A 53 -12.42 -13.22 15.11
C ASN A 53 -13.26 -12.11 14.47
N PHE A 54 -12.88 -11.73 13.25
CA PHE A 54 -13.72 -10.92 12.39
C PHE A 54 -14.79 -11.84 11.78
N GLY A 55 -16.07 -11.54 11.96
CA GLY A 55 -17.19 -12.44 11.63
C GLY A 55 -17.42 -12.75 10.14
N TYR A 56 -16.40 -12.59 9.29
CA TYR A 56 -16.38 -12.83 7.85
C TYR A 56 -14.91 -12.97 7.39
N GLU A 57 -14.69 -13.53 6.20
CA GLU A 57 -13.35 -13.71 5.64
C GLU A 57 -12.64 -12.36 5.49
N ARG A 58 -11.48 -12.24 6.14
CA ARG A 58 -10.61 -11.08 6.13
C ARG A 58 -9.25 -11.48 5.63
N GLU A 59 -8.52 -10.50 5.10
CA GLU A 59 -7.11 -10.66 4.80
C GLU A 59 -6.32 -10.92 6.09
N ASP A 60 -5.31 -11.78 6.00
CA ASP A 60 -4.63 -12.38 7.16
C ASP A 60 -3.75 -11.40 7.98
N TYR A 61 -3.73 -10.10 7.68
CA TYR A 61 -2.83 -9.11 8.31
C TYR A 61 -2.91 -9.06 9.84
N PHE A 62 -4.09 -9.36 10.40
CA PHE A 62 -4.29 -9.39 11.84
C PHE A 62 -3.48 -10.51 12.52
N ARG A 63 -3.22 -11.61 11.80
CA ARG A 63 -2.48 -12.78 12.32
C ARG A 63 -0.99 -12.50 12.47
N GLY A 64 -0.47 -11.42 11.88
CA GLY A 64 0.95 -11.07 11.94
C GLY A 64 1.37 -10.23 13.15
N GLN A 65 0.47 -10.01 14.11
CA GLN A 65 0.60 -8.97 15.13
C GLN A 65 0.01 -9.43 16.48
N PRO A 66 0.59 -9.00 17.62
CA PRO A 66 -0.06 -9.17 18.91
C PRO A 66 -1.34 -8.33 18.99
N ASN A 67 -2.40 -8.91 19.55
CA ASN A 67 -3.64 -8.19 19.82
C ASN A 67 -3.81 -7.87 21.32
N TYR A 68 -3.89 -6.59 21.63
CA TYR A 68 -4.22 -6.09 22.96
C TYR A 68 -5.72 -5.77 23.04
N LYS A 69 -6.42 -6.36 24.00
CA LYS A 69 -7.88 -6.29 24.10
C LYS A 69 -8.38 -5.05 24.84
N SER A 70 -7.48 -4.29 25.47
CA SER A 70 -7.84 -3.13 26.28
C SER A 70 -6.77 -2.05 26.27
N ALA A 71 -7.17 -0.82 26.59
CA ALA A 71 -6.23 0.30 26.75
C ALA A 71 -5.25 0.05 27.91
N GLN A 72 -5.68 -0.65 28.98
CA GLN A 72 -4.84 -1.00 30.12
C GLN A 72 -3.73 -1.97 29.70
N GLU A 73 -4.08 -2.99 28.92
CA GLU A 73 -3.13 -3.95 28.37
C GLU A 73 -2.14 -3.27 27.42
N TRP A 74 -2.63 -2.43 26.50
CA TRP A 74 -1.77 -1.63 25.62
C TRP A 74 -0.79 -0.76 26.42
N ASN A 75 -1.28 0.00 27.40
CA ASN A 75 -0.43 0.87 28.22
C ASN A 75 0.62 0.10 29.02
N SER A 76 0.30 -1.12 29.48
CA SER A 76 1.23 -1.97 30.21
C SER A 76 2.33 -2.48 29.28
N ASN A 77 1.97 -2.93 28.07
CA ASN A 77 2.94 -3.38 27.06
C ASN A 77 3.78 -2.24 26.49
N LEU A 78 3.23 -1.03 26.36
CA LEU A 78 3.98 0.16 25.95
C LEU A 78 5.03 0.55 26.99
N LYS A 79 4.73 0.43 28.29
CA LYS A 79 5.75 0.61 29.35
C LYS A 79 6.85 -0.43 29.23
N SER A 80 6.50 -1.69 29.01
CA SER A 80 7.47 -2.76 28.79
C SER A 80 8.34 -2.49 27.57
N PHE A 81 7.77 -2.01 26.46
CA PHE A 81 8.51 -1.60 25.26
C PHE A 81 9.55 -0.52 25.57
N ILE A 82 9.17 0.52 26.32
CA ILE A 82 10.11 1.60 26.69
C ILE A 82 11.23 1.05 27.59
N LEU A 83 10.89 0.20 28.57
CA LEU A 83 11.85 -0.36 29.51
C LEU A 83 12.77 -1.42 28.89
N SER A 84 12.29 -2.15 27.88
CA SER A 84 13.06 -3.21 27.19
C SER A 84 14.02 -2.67 26.12
N GLY A 85 14.04 -1.36 25.90
CA GLY A 85 14.85 -0.75 24.83
C GLY A 85 14.21 -0.86 23.45
N GLY A 86 12.88 -0.98 23.39
CA GLY A 86 12.12 -0.90 22.14
C GLY A 86 11.73 -2.25 21.56
N ILE A 87 11.43 -3.27 22.37
CA ILE A 87 10.85 -4.53 21.89
C ILE A 87 9.42 -4.66 22.42
N LEU A 88 8.47 -4.75 21.49
CA LEU A 88 7.05 -4.84 21.79
C LEU A 88 6.70 -6.29 22.18
N PRO A 89 6.13 -6.53 23.37
CA PRO A 89 5.80 -7.87 23.81
C PRO A 89 4.88 -8.61 22.82
N GLY A 90 5.21 -9.86 22.52
CA GLY A 90 4.50 -10.71 21.56
C GLY A 90 4.86 -10.46 20.09
N PHE A 91 5.44 -9.31 19.72
CA PHE A 91 5.68 -9.01 18.29
C PHE A 91 6.62 -10.00 17.59
N SER A 92 7.65 -10.48 18.27
CA SER A 92 8.63 -11.42 17.71
C SER A 92 8.05 -12.81 17.41
N GLU A 93 6.99 -13.22 18.11
CA GLU A 93 6.36 -14.54 17.98
C GLU A 93 5.70 -14.72 16.60
N TYR A 94 5.27 -13.62 15.99
CA TYR A 94 4.58 -13.61 14.70
C TYR A 94 5.52 -13.43 13.49
N LYS A 95 6.85 -13.51 13.68
CA LYS A 95 7.82 -13.28 12.59
C LYS A 95 7.57 -14.18 11.38
N GLU A 96 7.41 -15.48 11.60
CA GLU A 96 7.20 -16.42 10.51
C GLU A 96 5.85 -16.21 9.81
N ILE A 97 4.80 -15.90 10.57
CA ILE A 97 3.48 -15.57 10.02
C ILE A 97 3.56 -14.31 9.16
N ARG A 98 4.30 -13.28 9.59
CA ARG A 98 4.52 -12.08 8.77
C ARG A 98 5.26 -12.40 7.48
N ASN A 99 6.31 -13.22 7.53
CA ASN A 99 7.05 -13.62 6.34
C ASN A 99 6.15 -14.36 5.35
N GLU A 100 5.29 -15.26 5.85
CA GLU A 100 4.30 -15.96 5.04
C GLU A 100 3.30 -14.99 4.38
N ILE A 101 2.72 -14.06 5.16
CA ILE A 101 1.78 -13.05 4.64
C ILE A 101 2.47 -12.17 3.59
N ILE A 102 3.68 -11.69 3.85
CA ILE A 102 4.46 -10.87 2.91
C ILE A 102 4.68 -11.65 1.60
N SER A 103 5.13 -12.89 1.69
CA SER A 103 5.33 -13.74 0.51
C SER A 103 4.02 -13.97 -0.26
N ASN A 104 2.90 -14.16 0.42
CA ASN A 104 1.60 -14.42 -0.21
C ASN A 104 1.02 -13.17 -0.88
N VAL A 105 1.20 -11.99 -0.27
CA VAL A 105 0.59 -10.75 -0.75
C VAL A 105 1.45 -10.04 -1.80
N ILE A 106 2.76 -9.92 -1.57
CA ILE A 106 3.67 -9.17 -2.46
C ILE A 106 4.70 -10.04 -3.17
N GLY A 107 4.84 -11.32 -2.81
CA GLY A 107 5.81 -12.24 -3.41
C GLY A 107 7.21 -12.06 -2.83
N TYR A 108 7.86 -10.93 -3.15
CA TYR A 108 9.22 -10.62 -2.75
C TYR A 108 9.29 -9.27 -2.04
N ASP A 109 10.08 -9.18 -0.97
CA ASP A 109 10.31 -7.97 -0.17
C ASP A 109 11.64 -7.27 -0.51
N ASP A 110 12.33 -7.74 -1.55
CA ASP A 110 13.62 -7.23 -2.03
C ASP A 110 13.53 -5.90 -2.81
N GLY A 111 12.33 -5.31 -2.89
CA GLY A 111 12.12 -4.05 -3.60
C GLY A 111 12.29 -4.15 -5.12
N LEU A 112 12.25 -5.34 -5.72
CA LEU A 112 12.45 -5.57 -7.17
C LEU A 112 11.18 -6.09 -7.88
N ASN A 113 10.01 -6.03 -7.22
CA ASN A 113 8.75 -6.46 -7.82
C ASN A 113 8.36 -5.69 -9.10
N HIS A 114 8.69 -4.41 -9.19
CA HIS A 114 8.47 -3.64 -10.42
C HIS A 114 9.40 -4.09 -11.55
N VAL A 115 10.61 -4.59 -11.23
CA VAL A 115 11.53 -5.18 -12.21
C VAL A 115 10.96 -6.50 -12.73
N ARG A 116 10.48 -7.38 -11.84
CA ARG A 116 9.78 -8.63 -12.20
C ARG A 116 8.60 -8.37 -13.12
N ALA A 117 7.73 -7.45 -12.72
CA ALA A 117 6.57 -7.07 -13.53
C ALA A 117 7.00 -6.54 -14.91
N GLY A 118 8.03 -5.68 -14.96
CA GLY A 118 8.59 -5.16 -16.21
C GLY A 118 9.15 -6.26 -17.12
N ASN A 119 9.96 -7.17 -16.57
CA ASN A 119 10.54 -8.29 -17.31
C ASN A 119 9.44 -9.24 -17.83
N TYR A 120 8.41 -9.49 -17.03
CA TYR A 120 7.26 -10.28 -17.46
C TYR A 120 6.53 -9.61 -18.64
N ILE A 121 6.25 -8.31 -18.56
CA ILE A 121 5.62 -7.54 -19.65
C ILE A 121 6.48 -7.57 -20.92
N ILE A 122 7.78 -7.33 -20.81
CA ILE A 122 8.71 -7.41 -21.95
C ILE A 122 8.68 -8.82 -22.57
N SER A 123 8.66 -9.86 -21.74
CA SER A 123 8.59 -11.25 -22.22
C SER A 123 7.28 -11.56 -22.96
N LEU A 124 6.16 -10.96 -22.53
CA LEU A 124 4.88 -11.09 -23.20
C LEU A 124 4.85 -10.34 -24.53
N LEU A 125 5.35 -9.11 -24.56
CA LEU A 125 5.37 -8.27 -25.76
C LEU A 125 6.33 -8.82 -26.83
N SER A 126 7.48 -9.37 -26.42
CA SER A 126 8.43 -9.99 -27.34
C SER A 126 7.94 -11.32 -27.94
N LYS A 127 7.10 -12.07 -27.21
CA LYS A 127 6.44 -13.29 -27.73
C LYS A 127 5.26 -12.97 -28.65
N ASN A 128 4.55 -11.86 -28.41
CA ASN A 128 3.41 -11.43 -29.21
C ASN A 128 3.82 -10.55 -30.40
N ASN A 129 4.31 -11.19 -31.47
CA ASN A 129 4.36 -10.57 -32.80
C ASN A 129 2.96 -10.46 -33.48
N ALA A 130 1.89 -10.83 -32.78
CA ALA A 130 0.55 -10.85 -33.34
C ALA A 130 -0.01 -9.43 -33.46
N THR A 131 0.01 -8.88 -34.68
CA THR A 131 -0.73 -7.67 -35.08
C THR A 131 -2.23 -7.92 -35.19
N ASN A 132 -2.79 -8.78 -34.35
CA ASN A 132 -4.22 -9.05 -34.35
C ASN A 132 -4.92 -7.78 -33.92
N LYS A 133 -5.49 -7.05 -34.89
CA LYS A 133 -6.39 -5.94 -34.59
C LYS A 133 -7.47 -6.48 -33.66
N MET A 134 -7.55 -5.93 -32.45
CA MET A 134 -8.67 -6.21 -31.56
C MET A 134 -9.95 -5.82 -32.29
N ASN A 135 -10.68 -6.81 -32.80
CA ASN A 135 -11.98 -6.60 -33.39
C ASN A 135 -12.98 -6.37 -32.26
N PHE A 136 -13.03 -5.15 -31.75
CA PHE A 136 -14.12 -4.72 -30.89
C PHE A 136 -15.41 -4.78 -31.70
N SER A 137 -16.41 -5.51 -31.20
CA SER A 137 -17.71 -5.51 -31.83
C SER A 137 -18.25 -4.07 -31.86
N LYS A 138 -18.65 -3.60 -33.05
CA LYS A 138 -19.17 -2.25 -33.27
C LYS A 138 -20.29 -1.92 -32.27
N LYS A 139 -21.09 -2.91 -31.86
CA LYS A 139 -22.13 -2.79 -30.84
C LYS A 139 -21.59 -2.27 -29.50
N TYR A 140 -20.44 -2.76 -29.05
CA TYR A 140 -19.81 -2.30 -27.81
C TYR A 140 -19.33 -0.85 -27.94
N LEU A 141 -18.65 -0.51 -29.04
CA LEU A 141 -18.18 0.85 -29.30
C LEU A 141 -19.34 1.87 -29.33
N TYR A 142 -20.42 1.55 -30.05
CA TYR A 142 -21.61 2.42 -30.09
C TYR A 142 -22.29 2.53 -28.73
N SER A 143 -22.46 1.41 -28.00
CA SER A 143 -23.10 1.45 -26.69
C SER A 143 -22.29 2.25 -25.67
N SER A 144 -20.96 2.17 -25.70
CA SER A 144 -20.06 2.94 -24.83
C SER A 144 -20.08 4.42 -25.20
N ALA A 145 -20.09 4.76 -26.49
CA ALA A 145 -20.21 6.15 -26.95
C ALA A 145 -21.55 6.77 -26.52
N ILE A 146 -22.66 6.04 -26.68
CA ILE A 146 -23.99 6.49 -26.23
C ILE A 146 -24.03 6.69 -24.72
N LYS A 147 -23.48 5.75 -23.94
CA LYS A 147 -23.38 5.90 -22.47
C LYS A 147 -22.57 7.14 -22.11
N TYR A 148 -21.42 7.37 -22.74
CA TYR A 148 -20.60 8.55 -22.51
C TYR A 148 -21.35 9.85 -22.82
N VAL A 149 -22.00 9.93 -23.98
CA VAL A 149 -22.81 11.09 -24.37
C VAL A 149 -23.97 11.31 -23.40
N TYR A 150 -24.66 10.25 -22.98
CA TYR A 150 -25.72 10.32 -21.99
C TYR A 150 -25.21 10.85 -20.65
N PHE A 151 -24.10 10.32 -20.12
CA PHE A 151 -23.49 10.81 -18.87
C PHE A 151 -23.04 12.27 -19.01
N TYR A 152 -22.44 12.64 -20.15
CA TYR A 152 -22.02 14.00 -20.43
C TYR A 152 -23.19 14.98 -20.47
N LEU A 153 -24.29 14.63 -21.16
CA LEU A 153 -25.49 15.47 -21.21
C LEU A 153 -26.22 15.52 -19.87
N ALA A 154 -26.39 14.38 -19.18
CA ALA A 154 -27.02 14.31 -17.86
C ALA A 154 -26.28 15.17 -16.82
N SER A 155 -24.95 15.19 -16.85
CA SER A 155 -24.14 16.07 -15.99
C SER A 155 -24.28 17.55 -16.35
N LYS A 156 -24.64 17.90 -17.60
CA LYS A 156 -24.86 19.27 -18.05
C LYS A 156 -26.25 19.82 -17.72
N PHE A 157 -27.26 18.95 -17.60
CA PHE A 157 -28.66 19.30 -17.31
C PHE A 157 -29.01 19.29 -15.81
N GLY A 158 -28.01 19.36 -14.93
CA GLY A 158 -28.27 19.58 -13.50
C GLY A 158 -28.85 18.38 -12.76
N CYS A 159 -28.78 17.16 -13.32
CA CYS A 159 -28.75 15.99 -12.46
C CYS A 159 -27.43 16.02 -11.71
N GLU A 160 -27.41 16.72 -10.57
CA GLU A 160 -26.37 16.57 -9.56
C GLU A 160 -26.44 15.13 -9.05
N ILE A 161 -25.83 14.21 -9.80
CA ILE A 161 -25.20 13.07 -9.19
C ILE A 161 -24.11 13.71 -8.34
N SER A 162 -24.44 13.95 -7.07
CA SER A 162 -23.53 14.45 -6.03
C SER A 162 -22.41 13.44 -5.85
N SER A 163 -21.52 13.43 -6.82
CA SER A 163 -20.18 12.98 -6.62
C SER A 163 -19.56 14.13 -5.86
N LYS A 164 -19.30 13.91 -4.57
CA LYS A 164 -18.30 14.65 -3.80
C LYS A 164 -16.95 14.44 -4.51
N ASN A 165 -16.82 15.03 -5.69
CA ASN A 165 -15.59 15.08 -6.44
C ASN A 165 -14.81 16.21 -5.79
N GLU A 166 -14.10 15.89 -4.71
CA GLU A 166 -12.76 16.43 -4.59
C GLU A 166 -12.08 16.06 -5.90
N LYS A 167 -12.18 16.94 -6.92
CA LYS A 167 -11.48 16.76 -8.17
C LYS A 167 -10.03 16.91 -7.78
N TYR A 168 -9.34 15.79 -7.56
CA TYR A 168 -7.90 15.73 -7.58
C TYR A 168 -7.48 16.32 -8.92
N VAL A 169 -7.10 17.60 -8.91
CA VAL A 169 -6.68 18.30 -10.12
C VAL A 169 -5.35 17.67 -10.47
N TRP A 170 -5.38 16.86 -11.52
CA TRP A 170 -4.17 16.28 -12.09
C TRP A 170 -3.18 17.40 -12.37
N ASN A 171 -1.97 17.28 -11.82
CA ASN A 171 -0.91 18.25 -11.98
C ASN A 171 0.30 17.55 -12.60
N ASP A 172 0.50 17.77 -13.90
CA ASP A 172 1.58 17.16 -14.67
C ASP A 172 2.96 17.48 -14.10
N GLN A 173 3.17 18.70 -13.60
CA GLN A 173 4.46 19.11 -13.03
C GLN A 173 4.75 18.36 -11.73
N VAL A 174 3.74 18.19 -10.87
CA VAL A 174 3.86 17.39 -9.64
C VAL A 174 4.11 15.93 -9.99
N CYS A 175 3.42 15.39 -10.99
CA CYS A 175 3.62 14.01 -11.44
C CYS A 175 5.03 13.79 -12.00
N GLN A 176 5.51 14.69 -12.86
CA GLN A 176 6.84 14.62 -13.45
C GLN A 176 7.94 14.75 -12.40
N SER A 177 7.84 15.73 -11.49
CA SER A 177 8.82 15.90 -10.41
C SER A 177 8.84 14.70 -9.46
N PHE A 178 7.68 14.12 -9.14
CA PHE A 178 7.60 12.89 -8.37
C PHE A 178 8.25 11.72 -9.12
N SER A 179 7.95 11.54 -10.40
CA SER A 179 8.51 10.48 -11.24
C SER A 179 10.05 10.57 -11.31
N GLN A 180 10.60 11.76 -11.58
CA GLN A 180 12.04 11.99 -11.60
C GLN A 180 12.69 11.66 -10.25
N LYS A 181 12.08 12.11 -9.15
CA LYS A 181 12.57 11.79 -7.80
C LYS A 181 12.58 10.28 -7.54
N ARG A 182 11.54 9.56 -7.97
CA ARG A 182 11.45 8.09 -7.79
C ARG A 182 12.44 7.34 -8.66
N MET A 183 12.66 7.76 -9.90
CA MET A 183 13.70 7.17 -10.76
C MET A 183 15.08 7.32 -10.12
N LEU A 184 15.44 8.51 -9.65
CA LEU A 184 16.73 8.74 -9.01
C LEU A 184 16.91 7.89 -7.74
N GLN A 185 15.87 7.79 -6.91
CA GLN A 185 15.89 6.92 -5.73
C GLN A 185 16.10 5.46 -6.10
N GLN A 186 15.47 5.01 -7.18
CA GLN A 186 15.59 3.64 -7.66
C GLN A 186 16.98 3.35 -8.24
N GLU A 187 17.55 4.27 -9.01
CA GLU A 187 18.92 4.17 -9.52
C GLU A 187 19.92 4.09 -8.37
N ASN A 188 19.79 4.97 -7.37
CA ASN A 188 20.63 4.94 -6.18
C ASN A 188 20.50 3.62 -5.42
N TYR A 189 19.29 3.07 -5.32
CA TYR A 189 19.06 1.77 -4.71
C TYR A 189 19.76 0.64 -5.47
N TYR A 190 19.73 0.64 -6.81
CA TYR A 190 20.46 -0.34 -7.60
C TYR A 190 21.97 -0.22 -7.43
N LEU A 191 22.48 1.01 -7.44
CA LEU A 191 23.89 1.29 -7.25
C LEU A 191 24.37 0.86 -5.85
N SER A 192 23.61 1.16 -4.80
CA SER A 192 23.98 0.77 -3.43
C SER A 192 24.05 -0.74 -3.23
N ASN A 193 23.27 -1.50 -4.00
CA ASN A 193 23.24 -2.96 -3.95
C ASN A 193 24.12 -3.62 -5.03
N ASN A 194 24.87 -2.85 -5.81
CA ASN A 194 25.70 -3.33 -6.93
C ASN A 194 24.92 -4.17 -7.96
N TYR A 195 23.66 -3.82 -8.23
CA TYR A 195 22.84 -4.52 -9.21
C TYR A 195 23.23 -4.10 -10.63
N SER A 196 23.72 -5.06 -11.42
CA SER A 196 24.00 -4.83 -12.84
C SER A 196 22.72 -4.90 -13.68
N MET A 197 22.72 -4.29 -14.86
CA MET A 197 21.57 -4.38 -15.77
C MET A 197 21.30 -5.82 -16.22
N GLU A 198 22.34 -6.64 -16.36
CA GLU A 198 22.21 -8.07 -16.68
C GLU A 198 21.53 -8.82 -15.53
N PHE A 199 21.92 -8.54 -14.29
CA PHE A 199 21.26 -9.08 -13.11
C PHE A 199 19.79 -8.68 -13.08
N LEU A 200 19.47 -7.39 -13.23
CA LEU A 200 18.08 -6.90 -13.20
C LEU A 200 17.20 -7.55 -14.29
N LYS A 201 17.74 -7.77 -15.49
CA LYS A 201 17.04 -8.48 -16.57
C LYS A 201 16.83 -9.97 -16.31
N SER A 202 17.64 -10.57 -15.45
CA SER A 202 17.55 -12.00 -15.09
C SER A 202 16.52 -12.30 -14.00
N ILE A 203 16.03 -11.27 -13.29
CA ILE A 203 15.05 -11.42 -12.22
C ILE A 203 13.70 -11.81 -12.83
N VAL A 204 13.10 -12.89 -12.31
CA VAL A 204 11.76 -13.38 -12.64
C VAL A 204 10.84 -13.22 -11.44
#